data_AF-A0A178V9H8-F1
#
_entry.id   AF-A0A178V9H8-F1
#
_cell.length_a   1.000
_cell.length_b   1.000
_cell.length_c   1.000
_cell.angle_alpha   90.00
_cell.angle_beta   90.00
_cell.angle_gamma   90.00
#
_symmetry.space_group_name_H-M   'P 1'
#
loop_
_entity.id
_entity.type
_entity.pdbx_description
1 polymer ?
#
loop_
_entity_poly.entity_id
_entity_poly.type
_entity_poly.pdbx_seq_one_letter_code
_entity_poly.pdbx_strand_id
1 'polypeptide(L)'
;MAPLPISSIRVGKIDDVQELIKSKPNKVPERFIREEYERGVVVSSLKTHHLHHQIPVIDLSKLSKPDNDDFFFEILKLSQACEDWGFFQVINHGIEVEVVEDIEEVASEFFDMPLEEKKKYPMEPGTVQGYGQAFIFSEDQKLDWCNMFALGVHPPQIRNPKLWPSKPARFRSFFFSF
;
A
#
# COMPACT_ATOMS: atom_id res chain seq x y z
N MET A 1 23.74 -5.81 31.19
CA MET A 1 23.04 -4.56 30.81
C MET A 1 21.55 -4.84 30.81
N ALA A 2 20.77 -4.16 31.66
CA ALA A 2 19.32 -4.22 31.52
C ALA A 2 18.93 -3.56 30.19
N PRO A 3 17.91 -4.06 29.45
CA PRO A 3 17.43 -3.36 28.27
C PRO A 3 16.98 -1.96 28.69
N LEU A 4 17.44 -0.94 27.98
CA LEU A 4 16.94 0.42 28.17
C LEU A 4 15.41 0.40 27.95
N PRO A 5 14.61 1.00 28.83
CA PRO A 5 13.19 1.12 28.59
C PRO A 5 13.01 1.93 27.31
N ILE A 6 12.41 1.30 26.30
CA ILE A 6 12.01 1.99 25.07
C ILE A 6 11.07 3.11 25.53
N SER A 7 11.50 4.36 25.38
CA SER A 7 10.64 5.50 25.67
C SER A 7 9.37 5.34 24.84
N SER A 8 8.21 5.34 25.49
CA SER A 8 6.92 5.23 24.81
C SER A 8 6.82 6.32 23.73
N ILE A 9 6.71 5.92 22.47
CA ILE A 9 6.51 6.85 21.35
C ILE A 9 5.19 7.59 21.58
N ARG A 10 5.24 8.92 21.66
CA ARG A 10 4.04 9.76 21.76
C ARG A 10 3.49 9.96 20.35
N VAL A 11 2.45 9.20 20.02
CA VAL A 11 1.83 9.21 18.69
C VAL A 11 0.58 10.09 18.60
N GLY A 12 0.15 10.68 19.72
CA GLY A 12 -1.09 11.48 19.79
C GLY A 12 -2.35 10.68 19.48
N LYS A 13 -3.45 11.38 19.23
CA LYS A 13 -4.71 10.76 18.80
C LYS A 13 -4.63 10.33 17.33
N ILE A 14 -4.91 9.06 17.06
CA ILE A 14 -4.95 8.49 15.72
C ILE A 14 -6.41 8.21 15.38
N ASP A 15 -6.96 8.97 14.44
CA ASP A 15 -8.33 8.79 13.97
C ASP A 15 -8.38 7.78 12.81
N ASP A 16 -9.42 6.94 12.80
CA ASP A 16 -9.71 6.06 11.67
C ASP A 16 -10.40 6.86 10.56
N VAL A 17 -9.83 6.86 9.36
CA VAL A 17 -10.29 7.74 8.26
C VAL A 17 -11.69 7.34 7.76
N GLN A 18 -11.99 6.04 7.66
CA GLN A 18 -13.33 5.59 7.27
C GLN A 18 -14.39 6.03 8.29
N GLU A 19 -14.08 6.01 9.58
CA GLU A 19 -15.01 6.47 10.63
C GLU A 19 -15.11 8.00 10.72
N LEU A 20 -14.02 8.72 10.43
CA LEU A 20 -14.05 10.17 10.27
C LEU A 20 -15.00 10.58 9.13
N ILE A 21 -14.93 9.90 7.99
CA ILE A 21 -15.81 10.18 6.84
C ILE A 21 -17.27 9.97 7.22
N LYS A 22 -17.58 8.87 7.92
CA LYS A 22 -18.96 8.57 8.38
C LYS A 22 -19.50 9.60 9.36
N SER A 23 -18.67 10.02 10.32
CA SER A 23 -19.11 10.89 11.43
C SER A 23 -19.02 12.39 11.12
N LYS A 24 -18.08 12.81 10.25
CA LYS A 24 -17.76 14.21 9.94
C LYS A 24 -17.37 14.39 8.47
N PRO A 25 -18.28 14.12 7.51
CA PRO A 25 -17.96 14.07 6.08
C PRO A 25 -17.42 15.38 5.50
N ASN A 26 -17.74 16.52 6.12
CA ASN A 26 -17.35 17.86 5.64
C ASN A 26 -16.17 18.47 6.42
N LYS A 27 -15.44 17.67 7.22
CA LYS A 27 -14.34 18.19 8.04
C LYS A 27 -13.15 17.24 8.06
N VAL A 28 -12.05 17.69 7.47
CA VAL A 28 -10.73 17.06 7.58
C VAL A 28 -10.01 17.64 8.82
N PRO A 29 -9.56 16.82 9.79
CA PRO A 29 -8.75 17.29 10.90
C PRO A 29 -7.39 17.83 10.45
N GLU A 30 -6.85 18.81 11.19
CA GLU A 30 -5.60 19.51 10.87
C GLU A 30 -4.41 18.58 10.62
N ARG A 31 -4.37 17.46 11.34
CA ARG A 31 -3.29 16.47 11.23
C ARG A 31 -3.25 15.77 9.86
N PHE A 32 -4.29 15.87 9.04
CA PHE A 32 -4.33 15.33 7.67
C PHE A 32 -4.20 16.42 6.59
N ILE A 33 -4.16 17.69 6.98
CA ILE A 33 -4.05 18.81 6.06
C ILE A 33 -2.56 19.08 5.81
N ARG A 34 -2.12 18.86 4.57
CA ARG A 34 -0.76 19.19 4.12
C ARG A 34 -0.58 20.71 4.07
N GLU A 35 0.64 21.14 4.35
CA GLU A 35 1.01 22.55 4.26
C GLU A 35 0.84 23.06 2.82
N GLU A 36 0.59 24.35 2.65
CA GLU A 36 0.24 24.91 1.34
C GLU A 36 1.30 24.62 0.25
N TYR A 37 2.58 24.64 0.62
CA TYR A 37 3.68 24.35 -0.30
C TYR A 37 3.83 22.86 -0.63
N GLU A 38 3.24 21.95 0.16
CA GLU A 38 3.25 20.50 -0.07
C GLU A 38 2.04 20.03 -0.88
N ARG A 39 0.99 20.86 -0.95
CA ARG A 39 -0.19 20.55 -1.73
C ARG A 39 0.18 20.62 -3.21
N GLY A 40 0.18 19.45 -3.86
CA GLY A 40 0.38 19.38 -5.31
C GLY A 40 -0.61 20.29 -6.03
N VAL A 41 -0.18 20.88 -7.14
CA VAL A 41 -1.10 21.57 -8.06
C VAL A 41 -2.12 20.51 -8.48
N VAL A 42 -3.39 20.70 -8.09
CA VAL A 42 -4.48 19.90 -8.64
C VAL A 42 -4.45 20.20 -10.13
N VAL A 43 -3.86 19.30 -10.91
CA VAL A 43 -3.94 19.35 -12.36
C VAL A 43 -5.37 19.02 -12.69
N SER A 44 -6.24 20.03 -12.55
CA SER A 44 -7.62 20.00 -12.98
C SER A 44 -7.58 19.80 -14.48
N SER A 45 -7.61 18.53 -14.88
CA SER A 45 -7.96 18.08 -16.24
C SER A 45 -7.50 19.06 -17.32
N LEU A 46 -6.17 19.23 -17.46
CA LEU A 46 -5.58 19.88 -18.62
C LEU A 46 -5.86 18.99 -19.84
N LYS A 47 -7.04 19.18 -20.42
CA LYS A 47 -7.23 19.04 -21.86
C LYS A 47 -6.30 20.06 -22.50
N THR A 48 -5.06 19.67 -22.79
CA THR A 48 -4.21 20.12 -23.92
C THR A 48 -2.73 19.79 -23.62
N HIS A 49 -2.13 19.02 -24.54
CA HIS A 49 -0.68 18.81 -24.73
C HIS A 49 0.10 17.98 -23.69
N HIS A 50 -0.14 16.67 -23.61
CA HIS A 50 0.93 15.71 -23.27
C HIS A 50 1.25 14.82 -24.48
N LEU A 51 1.93 15.44 -25.44
CA LEU A 51 2.80 14.73 -26.35
C LEU A 51 3.87 13.98 -25.51
N HIS A 52 3.82 12.64 -25.56
CA HIS A 52 4.96 11.72 -25.37
C HIS A 52 5.56 11.42 -23.97
N HIS A 53 4.82 11.50 -22.86
CA HIS A 53 5.30 10.90 -21.59
C HIS A 53 4.25 10.01 -20.94
N GLN A 54 3.96 8.88 -21.59
CA GLN A 54 3.18 7.80 -20.97
C GLN A 54 4.11 6.96 -20.08
N ILE A 55 3.62 6.54 -18.91
CA ILE A 55 4.34 5.63 -18.02
C ILE A 55 4.73 4.38 -18.83
N PRO A 56 6.01 3.96 -18.83
CA PRO A 56 6.44 2.78 -19.57
C PRO A 56 5.65 1.53 -19.15
N VAL A 57 5.34 0.67 -20.14
CA VAL A 57 4.66 -0.62 -19.91
C VAL A 57 5.61 -1.73 -20.34
N ILE A 58 5.98 -2.64 -19.45
CA ILE A 58 6.92 -3.74 -19.70
C ILE A 58 6.18 -5.05 -19.87
N ASP A 59 6.44 -5.77 -20.96
CA ASP A 59 5.86 -7.09 -21.24
C ASP A 59 6.76 -8.21 -20.70
N LEU A 60 6.42 -8.78 -19.54
CA LEU A 60 7.25 -9.80 -18.90
C LEU A 60 7.29 -11.11 -19.68
N SER A 61 6.34 -11.37 -20.58
CA SER A 61 6.37 -12.57 -21.41
C SER A 61 7.55 -12.58 -22.37
N LYS A 62 8.00 -11.40 -22.83
CA LYS A 62 9.19 -11.26 -23.69
C LYS A 62 10.50 -11.46 -22.93
N LEU A 63 10.47 -11.39 -21.60
CA LEU A 63 11.64 -11.64 -20.75
C LEU A 63 11.81 -13.13 -20.41
N SER A 64 10.87 -13.99 -20.80
CA SER A 64 10.86 -15.42 -20.44
C SER A 64 11.83 -16.29 -21.25
N LYS A 65 12.23 -15.85 -22.45
CA LYS A 65 13.12 -16.59 -23.35
C LYS A 65 14.36 -15.75 -23.66
N PRO A 66 15.51 -16.09 -23.08
CA PRO A 66 16.77 -15.43 -23.40
C PRO A 66 17.09 -15.50 -24.90
N ASP A 67 17.89 -14.55 -25.37
CA ASP A 67 18.58 -14.56 -26.67
C ASP A 67 17.69 -14.45 -27.93
N ASN A 68 16.53 -13.79 -27.85
CA ASN A 68 15.77 -13.34 -29.03
C ASN A 68 15.66 -11.81 -29.09
N ASP A 69 15.31 -11.27 -30.27
CA ASP A 69 15.23 -9.82 -30.47
C ASP A 69 14.24 -9.15 -29.50
N ASP A 70 13.08 -9.78 -29.25
CA ASP A 70 12.06 -9.30 -28.32
C ASP A 70 12.60 -9.14 -26.89
N PHE A 71 13.40 -10.09 -26.42
CA PHE A 71 14.06 -10.07 -25.12
C PHE A 71 15.01 -8.87 -25.02
N PHE A 72 15.86 -8.66 -26.03
CA PHE A 72 16.80 -7.53 -26.03
C PHE A 72 16.06 -6.19 -26.04
N PHE A 73 15.04 -6.03 -26.87
CA PHE A 73 14.25 -4.80 -26.92
C PHE A 73 13.52 -4.53 -25.60
N GLU A 74 12.91 -5.55 -25.00
CA GLU A 74 12.14 -5.37 -23.76
C GLU A 74 13.06 -5.14 -22.54
N ILE A 75 14.25 -5.77 -22.50
CA ILE A 75 15.29 -5.47 -21.49
C ILE A 75 15.79 -4.03 -21.60
N LEU A 76 16.08 -3.54 -22.80
CA LEU A 76 16.51 -2.15 -23.00
C LEU A 76 15.43 -1.17 -22.55
N LYS A 77 14.16 -1.46 -22.89
CA LYS A 77 13.02 -0.68 -22.44
C LYS A 77 12.86 -0.69 -20.91
N LEU A 78 13.08 -1.83 -20.27
CA LEU A 78 13.08 -1.95 -18.81
C LEU A 78 14.20 -1.12 -18.18
N SER A 79 15.42 -1.17 -18.72
CA SER A 79 16.55 -0.34 -18.24
C SER A 79 16.21 1.14 -18.35
N GLN A 80 15.69 1.58 -19.50
CA GLN A 80 15.31 2.96 -19.73
C GLN A 80 14.19 3.41 -18.78
N ALA A 81 13.20 2.55 -18.53
CA ALA A 81 12.14 2.84 -17.57
C ALA A 81 12.68 3.00 -16.14
N CYS A 82 13.64 2.16 -15.74
CA CYS A 82 14.30 2.29 -14.44
C CYS A 82 15.11 3.60 -14.32
N GLU A 83 15.84 3.98 -15.37
CA GLU A 83 16.72 5.16 -15.38
C GLU A 83 15.94 6.48 -15.48
N ASP A 84 14.98 6.57 -16.40
CA ASP A 84 14.27 7.82 -16.67
C ASP A 84 13.09 8.05 -15.73
N TRP A 85 12.41 6.96 -15.32
CA TRP A 85 11.16 7.04 -14.56
C TRP A 85 11.29 6.54 -13.12
N GLY A 86 12.06 5.47 -12.89
CA GLY A 86 12.03 4.73 -11.62
C GLY A 86 10.70 4.03 -11.34
N PHE A 87 9.77 4.03 -12.30
CA PHE A 87 8.45 3.41 -12.20
C PHE A 87 7.93 2.99 -13.59
N PHE A 88 7.23 1.87 -13.66
CA PHE A 88 6.64 1.32 -14.87
C PHE A 88 5.48 0.38 -14.53
N GLN A 89 4.63 0.12 -15.51
CA GLN A 89 3.59 -0.91 -15.43
C GLN A 89 4.12 -2.22 -16.02
N VAL A 90 3.57 -3.35 -15.59
CA VAL A 90 3.88 -4.66 -16.18
C VAL A 90 2.63 -5.31 -16.74
N ILE A 91 2.77 -6.00 -17.87
CA ILE A 91 1.74 -6.85 -18.48
C ILE A 91 2.31 -8.24 -18.73
N ASN A 92 1.42 -9.22 -18.93
CA ASN A 92 1.78 -10.62 -19.15
C ASN A 92 2.75 -11.15 -18.06
N HIS A 93 2.49 -10.76 -16.81
CA HIS A 93 3.34 -11.07 -15.65
C HIS A 93 3.22 -12.52 -15.15
N GLY A 94 2.35 -13.33 -15.76
CA GLY A 94 2.18 -14.75 -15.44
C GLY A 94 1.40 -15.03 -14.14
N ILE A 95 0.80 -14.00 -13.53
CA ILE A 95 -0.14 -14.17 -12.43
C ILE A 95 -1.54 -14.26 -13.05
N GLU A 96 -2.27 -15.32 -12.69
CA GLU A 96 -3.66 -15.53 -13.12
C GLU A 96 -4.54 -14.36 -12.68
N VAL A 97 -5.48 -13.95 -13.52
CA VAL A 97 -6.33 -12.77 -13.26
C VAL A 97 -7.20 -13.02 -12.03
N GLU A 98 -7.67 -14.26 -11.88
CA GLU A 98 -8.48 -14.74 -10.77
C GLU A 98 -7.77 -14.54 -9.42
N VAL A 99 -6.43 -14.67 -9.38
CA VAL A 99 -5.63 -14.42 -8.17
C VAL A 99 -5.64 -12.95 -7.81
N VAL A 100 -5.56 -12.05 -8.80
CA VAL A 100 -5.60 -10.59 -8.55
C VAL A 100 -7.00 -10.18 -8.06
N GLU A 101 -8.05 -10.69 -8.71
CA GLU A 101 -9.44 -10.45 -8.32
C GLU A 101 -9.74 -10.96 -6.90
N ASP A 102 -9.28 -12.16 -6.55
CA ASP A 102 -9.43 -12.72 -5.20
C ASP A 102 -8.72 -11.86 -4.12
N ILE A 103 -7.54 -11.28 -4.41
CA ILE A 103 -6.84 -10.37 -3.48
C ILE A 103 -7.70 -9.13 -3.22
N GLU A 104 -8.21 -8.53 -4.29
CA GLU A 104 -9.03 -7.33 -4.22
C GLU A 104 -10.33 -7.60 -3.44
N GLU A 105 -11.00 -8.72 -3.70
CA GLU A 105 -12.22 -9.14 -3.00
C GLU A 105 -11.95 -9.32 -1.50
N VAL A 106 -10.96 -10.13 -1.13
CA VAL A 106 -10.62 -10.43 0.27
C VAL A 106 -10.18 -9.17 1.02
N ALA A 107 -9.45 -8.26 0.37
CA ALA A 107 -9.07 -6.98 0.95
C ALA A 107 -10.30 -6.09 1.16
N SER A 108 -11.17 -5.95 0.16
CA SER A 108 -12.40 -5.16 0.26
C SER A 108 -13.29 -5.68 1.39
N GLU A 109 -13.54 -6.98 1.44
CA GLU A 109 -14.32 -7.63 2.50
C GLU A 109 -13.76 -7.30 3.90
N PHE A 110 -12.44 -7.31 4.05
CA PHE A 110 -11.82 -6.95 5.33
C PHE A 110 -12.06 -5.48 5.69
N PHE A 111 -11.89 -4.54 4.76
CA PHE A 111 -12.06 -3.11 5.02
C PHE A 111 -13.52 -2.69 5.21
N ASP A 112 -14.47 -3.46 4.65
CA ASP A 112 -15.92 -3.27 4.83
C ASP A 112 -16.43 -3.78 6.19
N MET A 113 -15.64 -4.58 6.91
CA MET A 113 -16.01 -5.02 8.26
C MET A 113 -16.12 -3.84 9.25
N PRO A 114 -16.91 -4.01 10.34
CA PRO A 114 -16.96 -3.04 11.42
C PRO A 114 -15.58 -2.73 12.00
N LEU A 115 -15.40 -1.49 12.46
CA LEU A 115 -14.14 -1.03 13.06
C LEU A 115 -13.63 -1.97 14.15
N GLU A 116 -14.51 -2.48 15.00
CA GLU A 116 -14.17 -3.39 16.10
C GLU A 116 -13.58 -4.73 15.63
N GLU A 117 -13.95 -5.20 14.43
CA GLU A 117 -13.33 -6.39 13.85
C GLU A 117 -11.92 -6.07 13.31
N LYS A 118 -11.75 -4.92 12.66
CA LYS A 118 -10.46 -4.47 12.11
C LYS A 118 -9.45 -4.13 13.20
N LYS A 119 -9.90 -3.52 14.30
CA LYS A 119 -9.07 -3.18 15.47
C LYS A 119 -8.57 -4.37 16.27
N LYS A 120 -9.00 -5.60 15.97
CA LYS A 120 -8.42 -6.82 16.57
C LYS A 120 -6.96 -7.06 16.14
N TYR A 121 -6.52 -6.40 15.07
CA TYR A 121 -5.20 -6.56 14.49
C TYR A 121 -4.44 -5.23 14.50
N PRO A 122 -4.23 -4.56 15.64
CA PRO A 122 -3.73 -3.18 15.67
C PRO A 122 -2.29 -3.08 15.13
N MET A 123 -2.01 -1.98 14.42
CA MET A 123 -0.65 -1.55 14.17
C MET A 123 -0.13 -0.80 15.41
N GLU A 124 0.73 -1.47 16.17
CA GLU A 124 1.30 -0.90 17.39
C GLU A 124 2.33 0.20 17.05
N PRO A 125 2.43 1.27 17.87
CA PRO A 125 3.43 2.32 17.67
C PRO A 125 4.86 1.79 17.51
N GLY A 126 5.56 2.25 16.48
CA GLY A 126 6.92 1.80 16.16
C GLY A 126 7.00 0.44 15.46
N THR A 127 5.86 -0.17 15.14
CA THR A 127 5.80 -1.37 14.29
C THR A 127 5.30 -1.02 12.89
N VAL A 128 5.42 -1.96 11.96
CA VAL A 128 5.04 -1.78 10.54
C VAL A 128 3.97 -2.76 10.07
N GLN A 129 3.42 -3.58 10.98
CA GLN A 129 2.40 -4.59 10.68
C GLN A 129 1.16 -4.33 11.52
N GLY A 130 -0.02 -4.63 10.97
CA GLY A 130 -1.32 -4.43 11.59
C GLY A 130 -2.18 -3.41 10.86
N TYR A 131 -3.34 -3.14 11.43
CA TYR A 131 -4.36 -2.20 10.97
C TYR A 131 -4.20 -0.87 11.68
N GLY A 132 -4.12 0.20 10.92
CA GLY A 132 -3.99 1.55 11.45
C GLY A 132 -3.55 2.54 10.39
N GLN A 133 -2.88 3.58 10.82
CA GLN A 133 -2.30 4.59 9.94
C GLN A 133 -0.88 4.22 9.55
N ALA A 134 -0.45 4.65 8.38
CA ALA A 134 0.89 4.38 7.89
C ALA A 134 1.94 5.12 8.73
N PHE A 135 2.80 4.35 9.43
CA PHE A 135 4.09 4.81 9.96
C PHE A 135 4.04 6.06 10.86
N ILE A 136 3.35 5.98 12.02
CA ILE A 136 3.26 7.08 12.98
C ILE A 136 4.40 7.04 13.99
N PHE A 137 5.19 8.11 14.05
CA PHE A 137 6.36 8.23 14.93
C PHE A 137 6.32 9.45 15.87
N SER A 138 5.43 10.43 15.65
CA SER A 138 5.28 11.58 16.53
C SER A 138 3.86 12.15 16.55
N GLU A 139 3.55 12.93 17.57
CA GLU A 139 2.25 13.58 17.78
C GLU A 139 1.98 14.67 16.73
N ASP A 140 3.01 15.39 16.30
CA ASP A 140 2.92 16.51 15.34
C ASP A 140 3.01 16.07 13.87
N GLN A 141 3.21 14.77 13.62
CA GLN A 141 3.30 14.23 12.26
C GLN A 141 1.99 14.41 11.50
N LYS A 142 2.08 14.94 10.26
CA LYS A 142 0.98 14.93 9.29
C LYS A 142 0.72 13.50 8.81
N LEU A 143 -0.54 13.10 8.81
CA LEU A 143 -1.00 11.75 8.47
C LEU A 143 -1.62 11.72 7.07
N ASP A 144 -1.58 10.55 6.45
CA ASP A 144 -2.21 10.32 5.16
C ASP A 144 -3.72 10.08 5.32
N TRP A 145 -4.50 10.51 4.33
CA TRP A 145 -5.95 10.30 4.32
C TRP A 145 -6.31 8.88 3.86
N CYS A 146 -5.80 7.87 4.56
CA CYS A 146 -6.05 6.46 4.29
C CYS A 146 -6.10 5.66 5.59
N ASN A 147 -6.65 4.45 5.55
CA ASN A 147 -6.37 3.42 6.54
C ASN A 147 -5.49 2.36 5.86
N MET A 148 -4.57 1.76 6.60
CA MET A 148 -3.64 0.76 6.10
C MET A 148 -3.78 -0.54 6.88
N PHE A 149 -3.64 -1.66 6.18
CA PHE A 149 -3.44 -2.96 6.79
C PHE A 149 -2.17 -3.60 6.20
N ALA A 150 -1.13 -3.71 7.01
CA ALA A 150 0.18 -4.20 6.57
C ALA A 150 0.50 -5.55 7.22
N LEU A 151 0.94 -6.51 6.43
CA LEU A 151 1.30 -7.86 6.92
C LEU A 151 2.64 -8.28 6.32
N GLY A 152 3.49 -8.90 7.14
CA GLY A 152 4.67 -9.60 6.64
C GLY A 152 4.24 -10.92 6.01
N VAL A 153 4.42 -11.07 4.69
CA VAL A 153 4.00 -12.28 3.93
C VAL A 153 5.15 -13.24 3.66
N HIS A 154 6.30 -12.74 3.21
CA HIS A 154 7.47 -13.55 2.89
C HIS A 154 8.77 -12.86 3.35
N PRO A 155 9.74 -13.58 3.94
CA PRO A 155 9.75 -15.03 4.19
C PRO A 155 8.87 -15.44 5.40
N PRO A 156 8.53 -16.73 5.61
CA PRO A 156 7.57 -17.13 6.64
C PRO A 156 7.88 -16.65 8.07
N GLN A 157 9.15 -16.38 8.38
CA GLN A 157 9.62 -15.93 9.69
C GLN A 157 9.15 -14.51 10.05
N ILE A 158 8.78 -13.67 9.06
CA ILE A 158 8.29 -12.32 9.32
C ILE A 158 6.78 -12.27 9.58
N ARG A 159 6.08 -13.40 9.38
CA ARG A 159 4.64 -13.52 9.65
C ARG A 159 4.42 -13.45 11.15
N ASN A 160 3.58 -12.52 11.59
CA ASN A 160 3.10 -12.46 12.98
C ASN A 160 1.68 -13.05 13.06
N PRO A 161 1.48 -14.33 13.46
CA PRO A 161 0.18 -15.00 13.39
C PRO A 161 -0.97 -14.30 14.13
N LYS A 162 -0.64 -13.45 15.12
CA LYS A 162 -1.63 -12.65 15.86
C LYS A 162 -2.29 -11.57 15.01
N LEU A 163 -1.60 -11.09 13.97
CA LEU A 163 -2.09 -10.04 13.08
C LEU A 163 -2.82 -10.60 11.86
N TRP A 164 -2.83 -11.93 11.65
CA TRP A 164 -3.48 -12.54 10.49
C TRP A 164 -4.98 -12.74 10.76
N PRO A 165 -5.88 -12.10 10.03
CA PRO A 165 -7.31 -12.19 10.30
C PRO A 165 -7.88 -13.58 10.10
N SER A 166 -8.83 -14.01 10.93
CA SER A 166 -9.65 -15.21 10.65
C SER A 166 -10.90 -14.91 9.82
N LYS A 167 -11.18 -13.62 9.61
CA LYS A 167 -12.24 -13.09 8.78
C LYS A 167 -11.65 -12.05 7.82
N PRO A 168 -12.01 -12.06 6.53
CA PRO A 168 -12.86 -13.06 5.87
C PRO A 168 -12.22 -14.47 5.87
N ALA A 169 -13.04 -15.51 5.71
CA ALA A 169 -12.60 -16.90 5.91
C ALA A 169 -11.47 -17.30 4.95
N ARG A 170 -11.45 -16.74 3.73
CA ARG A 170 -10.43 -16.97 2.70
C ARG A 170 -9.12 -16.22 2.96
N PHE A 171 -9.08 -15.26 3.89
CA PHE A 171 -7.94 -14.34 4.06
C PHE A 171 -6.62 -15.10 4.26
N ARG A 172 -6.54 -15.95 5.30
CA ARG A 172 -5.28 -16.64 5.63
C ARG A 172 -4.85 -17.63 4.56
N SER A 173 -5.79 -18.44 4.05
CA SER A 173 -5.48 -19.47 3.07
C SER A 173 -4.93 -18.86 1.79
N PHE A 174 -5.50 -17.74 1.35
CA PHE A 174 -5.10 -17.07 0.13
C PHE A 174 -3.69 -16.46 0.23
N PHE A 175 -3.43 -15.65 1.25
CA PHE A 175 -2.12 -15.00 1.43
C PHE A 175 -1.00 -15.94 1.91
N PHE A 176 -1.33 -17.19 2.26
CA PHE A 176 -0.32 -18.22 2.54
C PHE A 176 0.09 -19.03 1.31
N SER A 177 -0.75 -19.08 0.27
CA SER A 177 -0.44 -19.74 -1.01
C SER A 177 0.31 -18.84 -2.00
N PHE A 178 0.32 -17.52 -1.76
CA PHE A 178 1.13 -16.53 -2.45
C PHE A 178 2.47 -16.33 -1.74
#